data_AF-A0A3N9MV27-F1
#
_entry.id   AF-A0A3N9MV27-F1
#
_cell.length_a   1.000
_cell.length_b   1.000
_cell.length_c   1.000
_cell.angle_alpha   90.00
_cell.angle_beta   90.00
_cell.angle_gamma   90.00
#
_symmetry.space_group_name_H-M   'P 1'
#
loop_
_entity.id
_entity.type
_entity.pdbx_description
1 polymer ?
#
loop_
_entity_poly.entity_id
_entity_poly.type
_entity_poly.pdbx_seq_one_letter_code
_entity_poly.pdbx_strand_id
1 'polypeptide(L)'
;MFFNKDQNREDPPRRINQEDATPLQVVGLTFKILYQRLNTWIYINFWFIVFSLGIITSAGARAALVNTVIATLRDPGNSRTNHLVEMKTSFKRYFWKSTLIAIIKWGSFILIIFSLFFWINQDEIFLNLVAVLSVYALLEWCLITPYVLPIIVDNPECSVFFAFKEAFILTSKHPFQSIFFFLVNLIILMIGVVLLGPILLILPTMRTMLSVHCYWYLAGKEIPGFIEITDYVKKITENKERNL
;
A
#
# COMPACT_ATOMS: atom_id res chain seq x y z
N MET A 1 -42.72 -34.44 -14.97
CA MET A 1 -42.26 -33.75 -13.75
C MET A 1 -41.03 -32.93 -14.12
N PHE A 2 -41.23 -31.70 -14.57
CA PHE A 2 -40.12 -30.83 -15.00
C PHE A 2 -39.50 -30.19 -13.75
N PHE A 3 -38.25 -30.52 -13.46
CA PHE A 3 -37.46 -29.84 -12.45
C PHE A 3 -37.22 -28.40 -12.90
N ASN A 4 -37.93 -27.47 -12.27
CA ASN A 4 -37.73 -26.04 -12.45
C ASN A 4 -36.36 -25.66 -11.85
N LYS A 5 -35.34 -25.58 -12.70
CA LYS A 5 -33.92 -25.38 -12.31
C LYS A 5 -33.56 -23.90 -12.11
N ASP A 6 -34.54 -23.00 -12.11
CA ASP A 6 -34.32 -21.55 -12.14
C ASP A 6 -34.40 -20.85 -10.77
N GLN A 7 -34.50 -21.58 -9.65
CA GLN A 7 -34.86 -20.98 -8.36
C GLN A 7 -33.71 -20.61 -7.42
N ASN A 8 -32.45 -20.60 -7.89
CA ASN A 8 -31.31 -20.05 -7.14
C ASN A 8 -30.53 -19.04 -7.99
N ARG A 9 -31.23 -18.04 -8.52
CA ARG A 9 -30.55 -16.80 -8.94
C ARG A 9 -30.21 -16.05 -7.66
N GLU A 10 -29.04 -16.33 -7.10
CA GLU A 10 -28.43 -15.41 -6.13
C GLU A 10 -28.41 -14.03 -6.77
N ASP A 11 -29.08 -13.07 -6.15
CA ASP A 11 -29.04 -11.68 -6.61
C ASP A 11 -27.58 -11.29 -6.80
N PRO A 12 -27.20 -10.73 -7.96
CA PRO A 12 -25.83 -10.34 -8.21
C PRO A 12 -25.40 -9.42 -7.05
N PRO A 13 -24.22 -9.67 -6.44
CA PRO A 13 -23.79 -8.93 -5.26
C PRO A 13 -23.92 -7.43 -5.56
N ARG A 14 -24.65 -6.71 -4.70
CA ARG A 14 -24.90 -5.26 -4.85
C ARG A 14 -23.58 -4.57 -5.18
N ARG A 15 -23.51 -3.93 -6.35
CA ARG A 15 -22.37 -3.10 -6.77
C ARG A 15 -22.21 -1.99 -5.74
N ILE A 16 -21.10 -1.98 -5.02
CA ILE A 16 -20.77 -0.88 -4.10
C ILE A 16 -20.07 0.17 -4.95
N ASN A 17 -20.71 1.32 -5.12
CA ASN A 17 -20.07 2.49 -5.71
C ASN A 17 -18.89 2.89 -4.83
N GLN A 18 -17.73 3.12 -5.42
CA GLN A 18 -16.52 3.44 -4.66
C GLN A 18 -16.68 4.73 -3.83
N GLU A 19 -17.51 5.67 -4.28
CA GLU A 19 -17.82 6.92 -3.57
C GLU A 19 -18.54 6.67 -2.23
N ASP A 20 -19.31 5.58 -2.14
CA ASP A 20 -20.04 5.17 -0.94
C ASP A 20 -19.25 4.15 -0.09
N ALA A 21 -18.05 3.76 -0.54
CA ALA A 21 -17.30 2.71 0.10
C ALA A 21 -16.74 3.19 1.45
N THR A 22 -16.94 2.39 2.49
CA THR A 22 -16.36 2.67 3.81
C THR A 22 -14.90 2.20 3.89
N PRO A 23 -14.04 2.81 4.74
CA PRO A 23 -12.67 2.35 4.94
C PRO A 23 -12.56 0.86 5.30
N LEU A 24 -13.55 0.34 6.05
CA LEU A 24 -13.62 -1.07 6.41
C LEU A 24 -13.85 -1.98 5.20
N GLN A 25 -14.66 -1.56 4.23
CA GLN A 25 -14.88 -2.31 2.99
C GLN A 25 -13.61 -2.35 2.13
N VAL A 26 -12.81 -1.28 2.11
CA VAL A 26 -11.49 -1.27 1.43
C VAL A 26 -10.55 -2.28 2.06
N VAL A 27 -10.50 -2.33 3.40
CA VAL A 27 -9.74 -3.35 4.14
C VAL A 27 -10.26 -4.75 3.79
N GLY A 28 -11.56 -4.98 3.88
CA GLY A 28 -12.19 -6.26 3.56
C GLY A 28 -11.92 -6.71 2.12
N LEU A 29 -11.96 -5.81 1.14
CA LEU A 29 -11.60 -6.09 -0.24
C LEU A 29 -10.13 -6.51 -0.36
N THR A 30 -9.24 -5.82 0.36
CA THR A 30 -7.81 -6.16 0.40
C THR A 30 -7.61 -7.61 0.86
N PHE A 31 -8.25 -8.00 1.97
CA PHE A 31 -8.21 -9.37 2.48
C PHE A 31 -8.81 -10.37 1.50
N LYS A 32 -9.94 -10.03 0.87
CA LYS A 32 -10.61 -10.89 -0.11
C LYS A 32 -9.70 -11.20 -1.29
N ILE A 33 -9.08 -10.19 -1.90
CA ILE A 33 -8.20 -10.38 -3.06
C ILE A 33 -6.90 -11.08 -2.64
N LEU A 34 -6.37 -10.79 -1.45
CA LEU A 34 -5.23 -11.52 -0.89
C LEU A 34 -5.53 -13.02 -0.81
N TYR A 35 -6.69 -13.39 -0.27
CA TYR A 35 -7.11 -14.78 -0.14
C TYR A 35 -7.33 -15.46 -1.50
N GLN A 36 -8.04 -14.78 -2.42
CA GLN A 36 -8.34 -15.31 -3.76
C GLN A 36 -7.09 -15.64 -4.58
N ARG A 37 -5.98 -14.92 -4.36
CA ARG A 37 -4.73 -15.08 -5.13
C ARG A 37 -3.54 -15.47 -4.25
N LEU A 38 -3.80 -16.20 -3.17
CA LEU A 38 -2.78 -16.52 -2.17
C LEU A 38 -1.51 -17.11 -2.79
N ASN A 39 -1.66 -18.05 -3.73
CA ASN A 39 -0.52 -18.70 -4.40
C ASN A 39 0.36 -17.70 -5.18
N THR A 40 -0.26 -16.79 -5.93
CA THR A 40 0.45 -15.71 -6.66
C THR A 40 1.21 -14.80 -5.70
N TRP A 41 0.59 -14.45 -4.56
CA TRP A 41 1.23 -13.59 -3.57
C TRP A 41 2.40 -14.26 -2.85
N ILE A 42 2.29 -15.56 -2.54
CA ILE A 42 3.41 -16.33 -1.97
C ILE A 42 4.61 -16.29 -2.93
N TYR A 43 4.37 -16.51 -4.23
CA TYR A 43 5.42 -16.45 -5.25
C TYR A 43 6.09 -15.07 -5.34
N ILE A 44 5.30 -13.99 -5.35
CA ILE A 44 5.83 -12.61 -5.39
C ILE A 44 6.66 -12.31 -4.13
N ASN A 45 6.19 -12.72 -2.95
CA ASN A 45 6.92 -12.51 -1.70
C ASN A 45 8.22 -13.32 -1.63
N PHE A 46 8.25 -14.54 -2.18
CA PHE A 46 9.47 -15.33 -2.24
C PHE A 46 10.57 -14.55 -2.97
N TRP A 47 10.25 -13.98 -4.14
CA TRP A 47 11.18 -13.12 -4.87
C TRP A 47 11.51 -11.82 -4.14
N PHE A 48 10.53 -11.20 -3.47
CA PHE A 48 10.79 -10.06 -2.60
C PHE A 48 11.86 -10.38 -1.55
N ILE A 49 11.74 -11.51 -0.86
CA ILE A 49 12.70 -11.95 0.15
C ILE A 49 14.10 -12.09 -0.48
N VAL A 50 14.19 -12.79 -1.61
CA VAL A 50 15.46 -12.97 -2.36
C VAL A 50 16.08 -11.62 -2.72
N PHE A 51 15.32 -10.67 -3.27
CA PHE A 51 15.83 -9.33 -3.59
C PHE A 51 16.15 -8.49 -2.35
N SER A 52 15.51 -8.76 -1.20
CA SER A 52 15.68 -8.02 0.05
C SER A 52 16.79 -8.55 0.97
N LEU A 53 17.46 -9.66 0.62
CA LEU A 53 18.53 -10.25 1.43
C LEU A 53 19.66 -9.25 1.76
N GLY A 54 19.93 -8.32 0.84
CA GLY A 54 20.82 -7.19 1.10
C GLY A 54 20.09 -6.08 1.83
N ILE A 55 20.67 -5.58 2.95
CA ILE A 55 20.13 -4.42 3.68
C ILE A 55 19.94 -3.23 2.74
N ILE A 56 20.93 -2.98 1.87
CA ILE A 56 20.90 -1.88 0.89
C ILE A 56 19.86 -2.14 -0.22
N THR A 57 19.61 -3.40 -0.59
CA THR A 57 18.67 -3.75 -1.66
C THR A 57 17.22 -3.81 -1.19
N SER A 58 16.98 -3.84 0.12
CA SER A 58 15.63 -3.88 0.71
C SER A 58 14.71 -2.74 0.24
N ALA A 59 15.25 -1.53 0.07
CA ALA A 59 14.51 -0.38 -0.42
C ALA A 59 14.02 -0.58 -1.87
N GLY A 60 14.93 -1.01 -2.75
CA GLY A 60 14.63 -1.33 -4.15
C GLY A 60 13.66 -2.50 -4.27
N ALA A 61 13.83 -3.54 -3.45
CA ALA A 61 12.94 -4.70 -3.42
C ALA A 61 11.52 -4.29 -3.03
N ARG A 62 11.38 -3.35 -2.09
CA ARG A 62 10.06 -2.83 -1.68
C ARG A 62 9.39 -2.04 -2.80
N ALA A 63 10.13 -1.20 -3.53
CA ALA A 63 9.58 -0.47 -4.67
C ALA A 63 9.13 -1.42 -5.79
N ALA A 64 9.94 -2.44 -6.07
CA ALA A 64 9.59 -3.49 -7.01
C ALA A 64 8.31 -4.23 -6.58
N LEU A 65 8.19 -4.57 -5.28
CA LEU A 65 7.00 -5.19 -4.72
C LEU A 65 5.76 -4.31 -4.91
N VAL A 66 5.84 -3.01 -4.61
CA VAL A 66 4.71 -2.07 -4.83
C VAL A 66 4.30 -2.05 -6.30
N ASN A 67 5.25 -1.96 -7.22
CA ASN A 67 4.95 -1.94 -8.65
C ASN A 67 4.30 -3.25 -9.11
N THR A 68 4.87 -4.40 -8.73
CA THR A 68 4.31 -5.71 -9.08
C THR A 68 2.91 -5.90 -8.48
N VAL A 69 2.66 -5.43 -7.25
CA VAL A 69 1.32 -5.44 -6.66
C VAL A 69 0.36 -4.58 -7.46
N ILE A 70 0.71 -3.33 -7.78
CA ILE A 70 -0.12 -2.44 -8.59
C ILE A 70 -0.43 -3.07 -9.95
N ALA A 71 0.57 -3.61 -10.63
CA ALA A 71 0.39 -4.26 -11.93
C ALA A 71 -0.50 -5.50 -11.85
N THR A 72 -0.33 -6.33 -10.82
CA THR A 72 -1.16 -7.53 -10.60
C THR A 72 -2.61 -7.17 -10.24
N LEU A 73 -2.83 -6.07 -9.52
CA LEU A 73 -4.18 -5.57 -9.24
C LEU A 73 -4.87 -5.03 -10.49
N ARG A 74 -4.10 -4.39 -11.39
CA ARG A 74 -4.61 -3.86 -12.67
C ARG A 74 -4.76 -4.94 -13.76
N ASP A 75 -4.09 -6.08 -13.67
CA ASP A 75 -4.27 -7.24 -14.57
C ASP A 75 -4.92 -8.42 -13.82
N PRO A 76 -6.25 -8.42 -13.63
CA PRO A 76 -6.91 -9.50 -12.92
C PRO A 76 -6.83 -10.85 -13.66
N GLY A 77 -6.53 -10.88 -14.96
CA GLY A 77 -6.48 -12.12 -15.73
C GLY A 77 -5.16 -12.90 -15.59
N ASN A 78 -4.13 -12.34 -14.93
CA ASN A 78 -2.76 -12.87 -14.94
C ASN A 78 -2.25 -13.19 -16.36
N SER A 79 -2.78 -12.48 -17.35
CA SER A 79 -2.66 -12.88 -18.76
C SER A 79 -1.43 -12.28 -19.43
N ARG A 80 -0.87 -11.21 -18.87
CA ARG A 80 0.18 -10.41 -19.52
C ARG A 80 1.49 -10.29 -18.74
N THR A 81 1.51 -10.58 -17.44
CA THR A 81 2.65 -10.22 -16.58
C THR A 81 3.47 -11.43 -16.12
N ASN A 82 4.70 -11.54 -16.61
CA ASN A 82 5.70 -12.36 -15.96
C ASN A 82 6.20 -11.60 -14.72
N HIS A 83 5.66 -11.94 -13.55
CA HIS A 83 5.90 -11.22 -12.29
C HIS A 83 7.40 -11.02 -11.98
N LEU A 84 8.26 -11.98 -12.32
CA LEU A 84 9.70 -11.89 -12.07
C LEU A 84 10.36 -10.83 -12.96
N VAL A 85 10.02 -10.81 -14.26
CA VAL A 85 10.57 -9.84 -15.22
C VAL A 85 10.13 -8.44 -14.83
N GLU A 86 8.87 -8.28 -14.45
CA GLU A 86 8.32 -7.01 -13.99
C GLU A 86 9.00 -6.53 -12.70
N MET A 87 9.18 -7.42 -11.73
CA MET A 87 9.84 -7.10 -10.46
C MET A 87 11.31 -6.69 -10.68
N LYS A 88 12.06 -7.44 -11.51
CA LYS A 88 13.46 -7.11 -11.84
C LYS A 88 13.58 -5.77 -12.57
N THR A 89 12.68 -5.50 -13.50
CA THR A 89 12.65 -4.23 -14.25
C THR A 89 12.33 -3.06 -13.33
N SER A 90 11.32 -3.24 -12.48
CA SER A 90 10.89 -2.25 -11.48
C SER A 90 11.96 -1.98 -10.43
N PHE A 91 12.66 -3.02 -9.99
CA PHE A 91 13.78 -2.89 -9.07
C PHE A 91 14.83 -1.93 -9.63
N LYS A 92 15.29 -2.15 -10.87
CA LYS A 92 16.28 -1.28 -11.51
C LYS A 92 15.76 0.14 -11.70
N ARG A 93 14.51 0.29 -12.16
CA ARG A 93 13.90 1.60 -12.43
C ARG A 93 13.77 2.46 -11.18
N TYR A 94 13.32 1.88 -10.07
CA TYR A 94 13.00 2.60 -8.84
C TYR A 94 14.08 2.51 -7.76
N PHE A 95 15.17 1.78 -7.98
CA PHE A 95 16.22 1.55 -6.98
C PHE A 95 16.65 2.85 -6.30
N TRP A 96 17.16 3.82 -7.07
CA TRP A 96 17.67 5.09 -6.52
C TRP A 96 16.61 5.93 -5.82
N LYS A 97 15.41 6.05 -6.42
CA LYS A 97 14.30 6.77 -5.78
C LYS A 97 13.91 6.11 -4.45
N SER A 98 13.81 4.79 -4.43
CA SER A 98 13.45 4.02 -3.24
C SER A 98 14.50 4.08 -2.14
N THR A 99 15.77 4.03 -2.50
CA THR A 99 16.90 4.18 -1.56
C THR A 99 16.90 5.58 -0.96
N LEU A 100 16.67 6.62 -1.78
CA LEU A 100 16.54 7.99 -1.27
C LEU A 100 15.34 8.14 -0.31
N ILE A 101 14.18 7.56 -0.65
CA ILE A 101 13.03 7.51 0.28
C ILE A 101 13.42 6.83 1.57
N ALA A 102 14.13 5.69 1.52
CA ALA A 102 14.54 4.95 2.71
C ALA A 102 15.49 5.77 3.59
N ILE A 103 16.45 6.49 3.00
CA ILE A 103 17.36 7.38 3.71
C ILE A 103 16.59 8.51 4.39
N ILE A 104 15.70 9.20 3.67
CA ILE A 104 14.86 10.26 4.23
C ILE A 104 13.97 9.69 5.34
N LYS A 105 13.35 8.53 5.09
CA LYS A 105 12.46 7.84 6.02
C LYS A 105 13.15 7.57 7.36
N TRP A 106 14.31 6.92 7.32
CA TRP A 106 15.05 6.55 8.51
C TRP A 106 15.75 7.74 9.15
N GLY A 107 16.32 8.65 8.35
CA GLY A 107 16.97 9.85 8.84
C GLY A 107 16.03 10.75 9.64
N SER A 108 14.84 11.06 9.10
CA SER A 108 13.86 11.85 9.84
C SER A 108 13.28 11.09 11.03
N PHE A 109 13.07 9.78 10.93
CA PHE A 109 12.62 8.98 12.08
C PHE A 109 13.63 9.04 13.23
N ILE A 110 14.91 8.82 12.94
CA ILE A 110 15.99 8.89 13.93
C ILE A 110 16.03 10.29 14.55
N LEU A 111 15.98 11.35 13.75
CA LEU A 111 15.96 12.74 14.22
C LEU A 111 14.79 13.00 15.17
N ILE A 112 13.58 12.57 14.82
CA ILE A 112 12.38 12.74 15.66
C ILE A 112 12.52 11.98 16.99
N ILE A 113 13.04 10.75 16.97
CA ILE A 113 13.25 9.95 18.18
C ILE A 113 14.33 10.59 19.08
N PHE A 114 15.44 11.07 18.52
CA PHE A 114 16.45 11.79 19.28
C PHE A 114 15.91 13.10 19.88
N SER A 115 15.11 13.85 19.12
CA SER A 115 14.43 15.04 19.62
C SER A 115 13.50 14.69 20.79
N LEU A 116 12.67 13.65 20.63
CA LEU A 116 11.77 13.19 21.68
C LEU A 116 12.52 12.77 22.95
N PHE A 117 13.59 11.98 22.80
CA PHE A 117 14.44 11.55 23.90
C PHE A 117 15.13 12.72 24.59
N PHE A 118 15.61 13.70 23.82
CA PHE A 118 16.25 14.89 24.36
C PHE A 118 15.28 15.74 25.19
N TRP A 119 14.07 15.98 24.67
CA TRP A 119 13.09 16.84 25.35
C TRP A 119 12.47 16.20 26.59
N ILE A 120 12.22 14.89 26.59
CA ILE A 120 11.62 14.17 27.73
C ILE A 120 12.55 14.12 28.96
N ASN A 121 13.87 14.16 28.75
CA ASN A 121 14.86 14.07 29.83
C ASN A 121 15.21 15.42 30.48
N GLN A 122 14.50 16.50 30.14
CA GLN A 122 14.72 17.81 30.75
C GLN A 122 13.89 17.95 32.03
N ASP A 123 14.49 18.51 33.09
CA ASP A 123 13.84 18.72 34.39
C ASP A 123 12.76 19.82 34.33
N GLU A 124 12.87 20.75 33.38
CA GLU A 124 11.92 21.85 33.24
C GLU A 124 10.62 21.43 32.52
N ILE A 125 9.50 21.59 33.21
CA ILE A 125 8.15 21.25 32.71
C ILE A 125 7.81 21.98 31.40
N PHE A 126 8.24 23.24 31.23
CA PHE A 126 8.01 24.00 30.01
C PHE A 126 8.75 23.41 28.80
N LEU A 127 9.95 22.86 28.99
CA LEU A 127 10.70 22.20 27.92
C LEU A 127 10.06 20.84 27.55
N ASN A 128 9.44 20.16 28.52
CA ASN A 128 8.67 18.95 28.25
C ASN A 128 7.44 19.19 27.35
N LEU A 129 6.89 20.41 27.29
CA LEU A 129 5.82 20.72 26.33
C LEU A 129 6.29 20.62 24.87
N VAL A 130 7.58 20.85 24.59
CA VAL A 130 8.16 20.67 23.24
C VAL A 130 8.17 19.20 22.82
N ALA A 131 8.21 18.25 23.78
CA ALA A 131 8.09 16.84 23.49
C ALA A 131 6.74 16.50 22.83
N VAL A 132 5.65 17.20 23.17
CA VAL A 132 4.33 17.01 22.56
C VAL A 132 4.38 17.29 21.05
N LEU A 133 5.12 18.33 20.62
CA LEU A 133 5.33 18.62 19.20
C LEU A 133 6.13 17.49 18.51
N SER A 134 7.10 16.90 19.21
CA SER A 134 7.87 15.76 18.67
C SER A 134 7.01 14.50 18.55
N VAL A 135 6.11 14.24 19.51
CA VAL A 135 5.12 13.14 19.43
C VAL A 135 4.17 13.36 18.26
N TYR A 136 3.68 14.59 18.06
CA TYR A 136 2.82 14.93 16.93
C TYR A 136 3.54 14.73 15.59
N ALA A 137 4.79 15.20 15.47
CA ALA A 137 5.62 14.98 14.29
C ALA A 137 5.84 13.48 14.02
N LEU A 138 6.06 12.68 15.07
CA LEU A 138 6.20 11.22 14.96
C LEU A 138 4.93 10.55 14.45
N LEU A 139 3.77 10.95 14.97
CA LEU A 139 2.47 10.43 14.54
C LEU A 139 2.25 10.74 13.06
N GLU A 140 2.39 12.02 12.66
CA GLU A 140 2.20 12.44 11.27
C GLU A 140 3.18 11.72 10.33
N TRP A 141 4.44 11.57 10.75
CA TRP A 141 5.45 10.80 10.01
C TRP A 141 5.03 9.35 9.76
N CYS A 142 4.43 8.71 10.78
CA CYS A 142 3.93 7.35 10.69
C CYS A 142 2.71 7.24 9.78
N LEU A 143 1.84 8.25 9.76
CA LEU A 143 0.67 8.32 8.88
C LEU A 143 1.07 8.47 7.41
N ILE A 144 2.09 9.27 7.10
CA ILE A 144 2.52 9.59 5.73
C ILE A 144 3.27 8.42 5.08
N THR A 145 4.13 7.76 5.85
CA THR A 145 5.07 6.75 5.39
C THR A 145 4.49 5.66 4.46
N PRO A 146 3.29 5.09 4.71
CA PRO A 146 2.70 4.05 3.85
C PRO A 146 2.41 4.52 2.42
N TYR A 147 2.13 5.81 2.21
CA TYR A 147 1.63 6.35 0.94
C TYR A 147 2.73 6.81 -0.02
N VAL A 148 3.91 7.16 0.50
CA VAL A 148 5.01 7.75 -0.29
C VAL A 148 5.42 6.85 -1.45
N LEU A 149 5.57 5.55 -1.20
CA LEU A 149 6.04 4.61 -2.22
C LEU A 149 4.96 4.30 -3.28
N PRO A 150 3.69 4.02 -2.93
CA PRO A 150 2.60 3.99 -3.90
C PRO A 150 2.53 5.23 -4.80
N ILE A 151 2.66 6.44 -4.24
CA ILE A 151 2.60 7.70 -5.02
C ILE A 151 3.69 7.77 -6.09
N ILE A 152 4.93 7.38 -5.75
CA ILE A 152 6.07 7.41 -6.68
C ILE A 152 5.94 6.35 -7.76
N VAL A 153 5.42 5.18 -7.41
CA VAL A 153 5.24 4.09 -8.37
C VAL A 153 4.09 4.40 -9.34
N ASP A 154 3.01 5.01 -8.85
CA ASP A 154 1.89 5.44 -9.71
C ASP A 154 2.24 6.65 -10.57
N ASN A 155 3.16 7.51 -10.14
CA ASN A 155 3.60 8.69 -10.88
C ASN A 155 5.13 8.66 -11.07
N PRO A 156 5.63 7.91 -12.08
CA PRO A 156 7.06 7.64 -12.22
C PRO A 156 7.92 8.89 -12.43
N GLU A 157 7.35 9.95 -13.01
CA GLU A 157 8.03 11.22 -13.28
C GLU A 157 8.13 12.12 -12.04
N CYS A 158 7.38 11.84 -10.98
CA CYS A 158 7.41 12.65 -9.77
C CYS A 158 8.76 12.55 -9.03
N SER A 159 9.15 13.66 -8.42
CA SER A 159 10.29 13.73 -7.52
C SER A 159 9.94 13.13 -6.15
N VAL A 160 10.95 12.65 -5.42
CA VAL A 160 10.75 12.06 -4.09
C VAL A 160 10.13 13.06 -3.11
N PHE A 161 10.57 14.32 -3.17
CA PHE A 161 10.03 15.39 -2.32
C PHE A 161 8.56 15.68 -2.62
N PHE A 162 8.18 15.70 -3.91
CA PHE A 162 6.78 15.86 -4.30
C PHE A 162 5.90 14.74 -3.72
N ALA A 163 6.39 13.50 -3.71
CA ALA A 163 5.64 12.38 -3.14
C ALA A 163 5.44 12.49 -1.62
N PHE A 164 6.43 12.96 -0.87
CA PHE A 164 6.26 13.24 0.56
C PHE A 164 5.26 14.37 0.81
N LYS A 165 5.34 15.45 0.02
CA LYS A 165 4.39 16.57 0.10
C LYS A 165 2.96 16.10 -0.21
N GLU A 166 2.79 15.31 -1.25
CA GLU A 166 1.48 14.79 -1.65
C GLU A 166 0.93 13.83 -0.59
N ALA A 167 1.78 12.96 -0.04
CA ALA A 167 1.39 12.08 1.05
C ALA A 167 0.96 12.86 2.31
N PHE A 168 1.67 13.94 2.66
CA PHE A 168 1.31 14.85 3.76
C PHE A 168 -0.04 15.56 3.52
N ILE A 169 -0.27 16.06 2.31
CA ILE A 169 -1.55 16.69 1.94
C ILE A 169 -2.68 15.67 2.03
N LEU A 170 -2.44 14.45 1.57
CA LEU A 170 -3.42 13.36 1.57
C LEU A 170 -3.81 12.95 3.00
N THR A 171 -2.83 12.80 3.90
CA THR A 171 -3.08 12.48 5.32
C THR A 171 -3.80 13.61 6.04
N SER A 172 -3.41 14.86 5.77
CA SER A 172 -4.02 16.05 6.36
C SER A 172 -5.48 16.26 5.91
N LYS A 173 -5.82 15.91 4.66
CA LYS A 173 -7.20 15.99 4.15
C LYS A 173 -8.11 14.91 4.75
N HIS A 174 -7.55 13.75 5.08
CA HIS A 174 -8.29 12.59 5.58
C HIS A 174 -7.64 11.99 6.83
N PRO A 175 -7.58 12.74 7.96
CA PRO A 175 -6.80 12.35 9.13
C PRO A 175 -7.37 11.11 9.80
N PHE A 176 -8.70 11.02 9.96
CA PHE A 176 -9.35 9.89 10.62
C PHE A 176 -9.21 8.59 9.81
N GLN A 177 -9.38 8.65 8.49
CA GLN A 177 -9.19 7.50 7.60
C GLN A 177 -7.73 7.05 7.62
N SER A 178 -6.79 7.99 7.60
CA SER A 178 -5.35 7.68 7.67
C SER A 178 -4.97 7.02 8.99
N ILE A 179 -5.50 7.50 10.13
CA ILE A 179 -5.31 6.87 11.44
C ILE A 179 -5.90 5.46 11.45
N PHE A 180 -7.11 5.27 10.93
CA PHE A 180 -7.73 3.96 10.83
C PHE A 180 -6.85 2.97 10.05
N PHE A 181 -6.38 3.36 8.86
CA PHE A 181 -5.51 2.51 8.05
C PHE A 181 -4.14 2.26 8.70
N PHE A 182 -3.60 3.25 9.41
CA PHE A 182 -2.38 3.08 10.20
C PHE A 182 -2.58 2.03 11.30
N LEU A 183 -3.68 2.09 12.06
CA LEU A 183 -4.02 1.12 13.10
C LEU A 183 -4.19 -0.29 12.53
N VAL A 184 -4.92 -0.44 11.42
CA VAL A 184 -5.08 -1.74 10.73
C VAL A 184 -3.72 -2.28 10.29
N ASN A 185 -2.86 -1.43 9.70
CA ASN A 185 -1.52 -1.80 9.29
C ASN A 185 -0.63 -2.20 10.48
N LEU A 186 -0.79 -1.53 11.63
CA LEU A 186 -0.10 -1.85 12.87
C LEU A 186 -0.56 -3.21 13.42
N ILE A 187 -1.87 -3.48 13.44
CA ILE A 187 -2.43 -4.78 13.85
C ILE A 187 -1.91 -5.90 12.96
N ILE A 188 -1.93 -5.72 11.64
CA ILE A 188 -1.38 -6.69 10.68
C ILE A 188 0.10 -6.95 10.96
N LEU A 189 0.88 -5.89 11.21
CA LEU A 189 2.29 -6.03 11.56
C LEU A 189 2.49 -6.80 12.86
N MET A 190 1.74 -6.49 13.92
CA MET A 190 1.83 -7.19 15.20
C MET A 190 1.47 -8.67 15.06
N ILE A 191 0.37 -8.99 14.38
CA ILE A 191 -0.03 -10.37 14.06
C ILE A 191 1.10 -11.07 13.29
N GLY A 192 1.66 -10.42 12.28
CA GLY A 192 2.77 -10.98 11.50
C GLY A 192 4.04 -11.23 12.31
N VAL A 193 4.34 -10.39 13.30
CA VAL A 193 5.47 -10.56 14.22
C VAL A 193 5.20 -11.65 15.25
N VAL A 194 3.97 -11.81 15.75
CA VAL A 194 3.62 -12.84 16.74
C VAL A 194 3.58 -14.24 16.13
N LEU A 195 2.98 -14.39 14.95
CA LEU A 195 2.84 -15.69 14.28
C LEU A 195 4.10 -16.13 13.51
N LEU A 196 5.30 -15.70 13.93
CA LEU A 196 6.60 -16.03 13.30
C LEU A 196 6.57 -17.35 12.51
N GLY A 197 6.84 -17.32 11.20
CA GLY A 197 6.77 -18.51 10.35
C GLY A 197 6.24 -18.23 8.94
N PRO A 198 5.46 -19.14 8.33
CA PRO A 198 5.01 -19.03 6.94
C PRO A 198 4.21 -17.75 6.64
N ILE A 199 3.57 -17.14 7.64
CA ILE A 199 2.82 -15.89 7.49
C ILE A 199 3.73 -14.70 7.11
N LEU A 200 5.02 -14.76 7.46
CA LEU A 200 6.01 -13.77 7.02
C LEU A 200 6.17 -13.78 5.49
N LEU A 201 5.84 -14.88 4.81
CA LEU A 201 5.83 -14.96 3.36
C LEU A 201 4.62 -14.26 2.71
N ILE A 202 3.64 -13.77 3.47
CA ILE A 202 2.47 -13.07 2.90
C ILE A 202 2.42 -11.62 3.36
N LEU A 203 2.96 -11.35 4.56
CA LEU A 203 2.86 -10.06 5.24
C LEU A 203 3.36 -8.86 4.41
N PRO A 204 4.53 -8.89 3.72
CA PRO A 204 5.00 -7.73 2.95
C PRO A 204 4.02 -7.34 1.83
N THR A 205 3.55 -8.32 1.06
CA THR A 205 2.55 -8.09 0.01
C THR A 205 1.25 -7.58 0.59
N MET A 206 0.74 -8.19 1.65
CA MET A 206 -0.51 -7.75 2.29
C MET A 206 -0.44 -6.29 2.75
N ARG A 207 0.63 -5.89 3.44
CA ARG A 207 0.83 -4.51 3.88
C ARG A 207 0.97 -3.55 2.70
N THR A 208 1.66 -3.99 1.65
CA THR A 208 1.84 -3.21 0.42
C THR A 208 0.51 -2.99 -0.29
N MET A 209 -0.27 -4.05 -0.45
CA MET A 209 -1.59 -4.04 -1.07
C MET A 209 -2.56 -3.14 -0.30
N LEU A 210 -2.56 -3.24 1.03
CA LEU A 210 -3.32 -2.32 1.87
C LEU A 210 -2.89 -0.87 1.63
N SER A 211 -1.58 -0.59 1.64
CA SER A 211 -1.07 0.77 1.42
C SER A 211 -1.47 1.34 0.04
N VAL A 212 -1.47 0.50 -1.00
CA VAL A 212 -1.90 0.87 -2.36
C VAL A 212 -3.40 1.15 -2.41
N HIS A 213 -4.23 0.26 -1.87
CA HIS A 213 -5.69 0.47 -1.83
C HIS A 213 -6.07 1.68 -1.01
N CYS A 214 -5.42 1.92 0.14
CA CYS A 214 -5.65 3.11 0.94
C CYS A 214 -5.27 4.37 0.18
N TYR A 215 -4.12 4.36 -0.51
CA TYR A 215 -3.72 5.47 -1.37
C TYR A 215 -4.77 5.74 -2.46
N TRP A 216 -5.19 4.71 -3.20
CA TRP A 216 -6.20 4.87 -4.26
C TRP A 216 -7.54 5.35 -3.71
N TYR A 217 -7.98 4.80 -2.59
CA TYR A 217 -9.21 5.22 -1.92
C TYR A 217 -9.17 6.71 -1.56
N LEU A 218 -8.13 7.15 -0.85
CA LEU A 218 -8.00 8.55 -0.41
C LEU A 218 -7.77 9.51 -1.57
N ALA A 219 -7.11 9.06 -2.64
CA ALA A 219 -6.86 9.86 -3.83
C ALA A 219 -8.05 9.85 -4.81
N GLY A 220 -9.15 9.15 -4.51
CA GLY A 220 -10.30 9.00 -5.40
C GLY A 220 -9.99 8.24 -6.70
N LYS A 221 -8.93 7.42 -6.71
CA LYS A 221 -8.56 6.58 -7.86
C LYS A 221 -9.30 5.27 -7.82
N GLU A 222 -9.64 4.74 -8.98
CA GLU A 222 -10.35 3.47 -9.11
C GLU A 222 -9.58 2.30 -8.49
N ILE A 223 -10.27 1.53 -7.65
CA ILE A 223 -9.74 0.32 -7.03
C ILE A 223 -10.28 -0.92 -7.77
N PRO A 224 -9.42 -1.71 -8.42
CA PRO A 224 -9.80 -2.98 -9.03
C PRO A 224 -10.44 -3.91 -7.99
N GLY A 225 -11.63 -4.42 -8.28
CA GLY A 225 -12.41 -5.28 -7.37
C GLY A 225 -13.68 -4.64 -6.82
N PHE A 226 -13.82 -3.31 -6.86
CA PHE A 226 -15.13 -2.65 -6.72
C PHE A 226 -15.89 -2.60 -8.06
N ILE A 227 -15.16 -2.61 -9.17
CA ILE A 227 -15.70 -2.62 -10.54
C ILE A 227 -15.70 -4.06 -11.07
N GLU A 228 -16.72 -4.42 -11.84
CA GLU A 228 -16.75 -5.71 -12.55
C GLU A 228 -15.56 -5.80 -13.51
N ILE A 229 -14.90 -6.95 -13.58
CA ILE A 229 -13.68 -7.12 -14.39
C ILE A 229 -13.95 -6.79 -15.87
N THR A 230 -15.15 -7.14 -16.36
CA THR A 230 -15.64 -6.85 -17.71
C THR A 230 -15.70 -5.34 -17.99
N ASP A 231 -16.32 -4.58 -17.09
CA ASP A 231 -16.44 -3.12 -17.17
C ASP A 231 -15.05 -2.44 -17.09
N TYR A 232 -14.17 -2.95 -16.21
CA TYR A 232 -12.80 -2.44 -16.07
C TYR A 232 -11.94 -2.66 -17.32
N VAL A 233 -11.98 -3.87 -17.90
CA VAL A 233 -11.24 -4.21 -19.13
C VAL A 233 -11.75 -3.39 -20.31
N LYS A 234 -13.07 -3.19 -20.42
CA LYS A 234 -13.66 -2.33 -21.45
C LYS A 234 -13.13 -0.90 -21.35
N LYS A 235 -13.13 -0.31 -20.15
CA LYS A 235 -12.64 1.05 -19.91
C LYS A 235 -11.15 1.23 -20.22
N ILE A 236 -10.31 0.25 -19.85
CA ILE A 236 -8.88 0.29 -20.21
C ILE A 236 -8.69 0.23 -21.73
N THR A 237 -9.47 -0.60 -22.42
CA THR A 237 -9.37 -0.76 -23.88
C THR A 237 -9.78 0.53 -24.58
N GLU A 238 -10.91 1.13 -24.19
CA GLU A 238 -11.38 2.42 -24.71
C GLU A 238 -10.37 3.56 -24.45
N ASN A 239 -9.78 3.64 -23.25
CA ASN A 239 -8.75 4.64 -22.96
C ASN A 239 -7.48 4.44 -23.78
N LYS A 240 -7.13 3.20 -24.11
CA LYS A 240 -5.97 2.91 -24.97
C LYS A 240 -6.24 3.35 -26.41
N GLU A 241 -7.45 3.13 -26.92
CA GLU A 241 -7.86 3.58 -28.26
C GLU A 241 -7.91 5.09 -28.39
N ARG A 242 -8.30 5.83 -27.33
CA ARG A 242 -8.32 7.30 -27.35
C ARG A 242 -6.94 7.97 -27.33
N ASN A 243 -5.89 7.26 -26.91
CA ASN A 243 -4.54 7.79 -26.77
C ASN A 243 -3.58 7.36 -27.91
N LEU A 244 -4.11 6.67 -28.93
CA LEU A 244 -3.42 6.31 -30.17
C LEU A 244 -3.87 7.25 -31.29
#